data_AF-A0A3N0CRX7-F1
#
_entry.id   AF-A0A3N0CRX7-F1
#
_cell.length_a   1.000
_cell.length_b   1.000
_cell.length_c   1.000
_cell.angle_alpha   90.00
_cell.angle_beta   90.00
_cell.angle_gamma   90.00
#
_symmetry.space_group_name_H-M   'P 1'
#
loop_
_entity.id
_entity.type
_entity.pdbx_description
1 polymer ?
#
loop_
_entity_poly.entity_id
_entity_poly.type
_entity_poly.pdbx_seq_one_letter_code
_entity_poly.pdbx_strand_id
1 'polypeptide(L)'
;MSTTPTRVFAARLAGLPVFDPQGDQVGKVRDVVVVLRADVRQPRVVGLVVEVFGRRRIFAPMTRVTNIDSGQVITTGLLNMRRFELRAAETLVIGQMLDRKVKVKSTGVEGMVFDVAMEQARTRDWVLSRVALQETSKGFRRRGQTHVVEWSDIDGLHRREANQGTTHLIAALSDLKPADAANVIHELPPERRAELVAALDDERLAEVIEELPEEDQVEIFAALSQERAADVLEEMSPDDAADLIADLPPETAARLLELMEPDEAEDVRRLLEYGEETAGGMMTPEPVILSPDATVAEALARVRSEELTPSLAALVHVCRPPLETPTGKLIGVAHIQRLLREPPSELVAGVLDTGLTYLHADASLEDVATFLATYNLVAAPVVDDEGRLLGTVTVDDLLDHLLPDGWRDRRIEQAGSA
;
A
#
# COMPACT_ATOMS: atom_id res chain seq x y z
N MET A 1 34.66 -14.46 -40.91
CA MET A 1 34.53 -15.19 -39.63
C MET A 1 33.10 -15.03 -39.15
N SER A 2 32.36 -16.12 -39.00
CA SER A 2 30.98 -16.10 -38.53
C SER A 2 30.99 -15.83 -37.02
N THR A 3 30.89 -14.58 -36.62
CA THR A 3 30.69 -14.22 -35.21
C THR A 3 29.26 -14.59 -34.83
N THR A 4 29.09 -15.72 -34.15
CA THR A 4 27.81 -16.06 -33.52
C THR A 4 27.40 -14.88 -32.64
N PRO A 5 26.20 -14.29 -32.80
CA PRO A 5 25.78 -13.15 -32.00
C PRO A 5 25.80 -13.53 -30.52
N THR A 6 26.37 -12.66 -29.69
CA THR A 6 26.44 -12.85 -28.24
C THR A 6 25.02 -12.90 -27.69
N ARG A 7 24.60 -14.08 -27.23
CA ARG A 7 23.29 -14.29 -26.61
C ARG A 7 23.41 -14.04 -25.12
N VAL A 8 22.48 -13.28 -24.58
CA VAL A 8 22.41 -12.97 -23.15
C VAL A 8 21.01 -13.27 -22.65
N PHE A 9 20.93 -13.90 -21.48
CA PHE A 9 19.68 -14.17 -20.81
C PHE A 9 19.32 -13.01 -19.89
N ALA A 10 18.07 -12.54 -19.93
CA ALA A 10 17.61 -11.36 -19.21
C ALA A 10 17.79 -11.51 -17.69
N ALA A 11 17.51 -12.69 -17.13
CA ALA A 11 17.70 -12.93 -15.70
C ALA A 11 19.17 -12.78 -15.25
N ARG A 12 20.14 -13.02 -16.15
CA ARG A 12 21.57 -12.81 -15.87
C ARG A 12 21.98 -11.35 -15.89
N LEU A 13 21.18 -10.48 -16.49
CA LEU A 13 21.44 -9.05 -16.49
C LEU A 13 21.05 -8.42 -15.14
N ALA A 14 20.02 -8.94 -14.48
CA ALA A 14 19.58 -8.43 -13.19
C ALA A 14 20.74 -8.41 -12.18
N GLY A 15 20.97 -7.24 -11.58
CA GLY A 15 22.03 -7.02 -10.59
C GLY A 15 23.41 -6.71 -11.18
N LEU A 16 23.63 -6.85 -12.50
CA LEU A 16 24.93 -6.52 -13.10
C LEU A 16 25.23 -5.02 -12.96
N PRO A 17 26.47 -4.66 -12.59
CA PRO A 17 26.89 -3.27 -12.53
C PRO A 17 26.89 -2.65 -13.93
N VAL A 18 26.40 -1.41 -14.00
CA VAL A 18 26.43 -0.58 -15.19
C VAL A 18 27.56 0.43 -15.02
N PHE A 19 28.49 0.45 -15.97
CA PHE A 19 29.62 1.37 -15.99
C PHE A 19 29.48 2.39 -17.11
N ASP A 20 30.07 3.56 -16.88
CA ASP A 20 30.31 4.56 -17.92
C ASP A 20 31.64 4.27 -18.68
N PRO A 21 31.98 5.04 -19.72
CA PRO A 21 33.24 4.88 -20.45
C PRO A 21 34.50 5.25 -19.66
N GLN A 22 34.37 5.98 -18.55
CA GLN A 22 35.48 6.37 -17.67
C GLN A 22 35.79 5.29 -16.62
N GLY A 23 34.90 4.31 -16.47
CA GLY A 23 35.03 3.20 -15.52
C GLY A 23 34.26 3.43 -14.21
N ASP A 24 33.48 4.51 -14.13
CA ASP A 24 32.66 4.80 -12.96
C ASP A 24 31.37 3.98 -12.98
N GLN A 25 31.01 3.40 -11.83
CA GLN A 25 29.77 2.65 -11.70
C GLN A 25 28.58 3.61 -11.63
N VAL A 26 27.70 3.54 -12.62
CA VAL A 26 26.49 4.36 -12.71
C VAL A 26 25.34 3.74 -11.90
N GLY A 27 25.26 2.42 -11.89
CA GLY A 27 24.16 1.73 -11.21
C GLY A 27 24.20 0.21 -11.36
N LYS A 28 23.04 -0.42 -11.23
CA LYS A 28 22.83 -1.85 -11.47
C LYS A 28 21.61 -2.07 -12.35
N VAL A 29 21.68 -3.01 -13.28
CA VAL A 29 20.51 -3.37 -14.10
C VAL A 29 19.45 -4.02 -13.21
N ARG A 30 18.20 -3.60 -13.36
CA ARG A 30 17.04 -4.20 -12.69
C ARG A 30 16.14 -4.95 -13.64
N ASP A 31 15.95 -4.43 -14.85
CA ASP A 31 15.06 -5.04 -15.83
C ASP A 31 15.47 -4.72 -17.27
N VAL A 32 14.86 -5.41 -18.21
CA VAL A 32 14.99 -5.21 -19.66
C VAL A 32 13.65 -4.73 -20.20
N VAL A 33 13.66 -3.65 -20.97
CA VAL A 33 12.46 -3.05 -21.54
C VAL A 33 12.33 -3.47 -23.00
N VAL A 34 11.18 -4.03 -23.37
CA VAL A 34 10.87 -4.44 -24.74
C VAL A 34 9.58 -3.82 -25.24
N VAL A 35 9.43 -3.70 -26.56
CA VAL A 35 8.17 -3.32 -27.19
C VAL A 35 7.58 -4.54 -27.87
N LEU A 36 6.45 -5.01 -27.35
CA LEU A 36 5.66 -6.11 -27.90
C LEU A 36 4.71 -5.56 -28.96
N ARG A 37 4.82 -6.04 -30.21
CA ARG A 37 3.83 -5.78 -31.27
C ARG A 37 3.24 -7.11 -31.73
N ALA A 38 1.92 -7.15 -31.93
CA ALA A 38 1.18 -8.37 -32.26
C ALA A 38 1.62 -9.02 -33.59
N ASP A 39 2.23 -8.25 -34.49
CA ASP A 39 2.65 -8.64 -35.84
C ASP A 39 4.16 -8.96 -35.96
N VAL A 40 4.94 -8.74 -34.91
CA VAL A 40 6.41 -8.85 -34.96
C VAL A 40 6.87 -10.23 -34.47
N ARG A 41 7.64 -10.93 -35.31
CA ARG A 41 8.20 -12.27 -34.99
C ARG A 41 9.20 -12.27 -33.83
N GLN A 42 9.86 -11.15 -33.54
CA GLN A 42 10.84 -10.99 -32.47
C GLN A 42 10.75 -9.58 -31.86
N PRO A 43 10.30 -9.42 -30.61
CA PRO A 43 10.21 -8.13 -29.94
C PRO A 43 11.55 -7.42 -29.84
N ARG A 44 11.54 -6.09 -30.00
CA ARG A 44 12.74 -5.26 -29.88
C ARG A 44 12.99 -4.90 -28.43
N VAL A 45 14.25 -5.02 -28.00
CA VAL A 45 14.73 -4.52 -26.73
C VAL A 45 15.07 -3.04 -26.89
N VAL A 46 14.31 -2.18 -26.23
CA VAL A 46 14.44 -0.72 -26.34
C VAL A 46 15.36 -0.12 -25.30
N GLY A 47 15.55 -0.78 -24.16
CA GLY A 47 16.44 -0.31 -23.12
C GLY A 47 16.54 -1.23 -21.91
N LEU A 48 17.25 -0.76 -20.89
CA LEU A 48 17.41 -1.38 -19.59
C LEU A 48 16.84 -0.43 -18.53
N VAL A 49 16.24 -1.01 -17.49
CA VAL A 49 15.95 -0.27 -16.26
C VAL A 49 17.20 -0.36 -15.39
N VAL A 50 17.79 0.79 -15.06
CA VAL A 50 19.01 0.87 -14.26
C VAL A 50 18.66 1.54 -12.94
N GLU A 51 18.99 0.90 -11.83
CA GLU A 51 18.93 1.50 -10.50
C GLU A 51 20.25 2.20 -10.20
N VAL A 52 20.16 3.51 -10.01
CA VAL A 52 21.31 4.35 -9.62
C VAL A 52 21.34 4.54 -8.10
N PHE A 53 22.42 5.16 -7.59
CA PHE A 53 22.54 5.51 -6.18
C PHE A 53 21.31 6.32 -5.69
N GLY A 54 20.77 5.94 -4.53
CA GLY A 54 19.50 6.48 -4.01
C GLY A 54 18.23 5.75 -4.51
N ARG A 55 18.36 4.51 -5.01
CA ARG A 55 17.25 3.62 -5.46
C ARG A 55 16.37 4.18 -6.58
N ARG A 56 16.79 5.26 -7.23
CA ARG A 56 16.08 5.81 -8.39
C ARG A 56 16.26 4.88 -9.58
N ARG A 57 15.15 4.42 -10.17
CA ARG A 57 15.17 3.70 -11.44
C ARG A 57 15.18 4.70 -12.59
N ILE A 58 16.10 4.54 -13.52
CA ILE A 58 16.23 5.35 -14.74
C ILE A 58 16.15 4.46 -15.97
N PHE A 59 15.76 5.06 -17.10
CA PHE A 59 15.78 4.38 -18.39
C PHE A 59 17.15 4.53 -19.04
N ALA A 60 17.84 3.43 -19.32
CA ALA A 60 19.03 3.40 -20.16
C ALA A 60 18.64 2.87 -21.56
N PRO A 61 18.57 3.74 -22.58
CA PRO A 61 18.25 3.30 -23.94
C PRO A 61 19.25 2.28 -24.45
N MET A 62 18.80 1.26 -25.17
CA MET A 62 19.69 0.22 -25.69
C MET A 62 20.71 0.78 -26.69
N THR A 63 20.40 1.91 -27.34
CA THR A 63 21.32 2.65 -28.21
C THR A 63 22.53 3.24 -27.46
N ARG A 64 22.44 3.34 -26.14
CA ARG A 64 23.51 3.82 -25.24
C ARG A 64 24.32 2.67 -24.66
N VAL A 65 23.90 1.42 -24.82
CA VAL A 65 24.63 0.24 -24.35
C VAL A 65 25.63 -0.16 -25.42
N THR A 66 26.92 -0.09 -25.09
CA THR A 66 28.01 -0.39 -26.02
C THR A 66 28.48 -1.83 -25.92
N ASN A 67 28.42 -2.41 -24.73
CA ASN A 67 28.81 -3.79 -24.49
C ASN A 67 27.99 -4.41 -23.35
N ILE A 68 27.66 -5.68 -23.50
CA ILE A 68 27.00 -6.52 -22.50
C ILE A 68 27.85 -7.79 -22.37
N ASP A 69 28.47 -7.97 -21.21
CA ASP A 69 29.23 -9.17 -20.88
C ASP A 69 28.60 -9.86 -19.65
N SER A 70 29.07 -11.06 -19.35
CA SER A 70 28.69 -11.90 -18.22
C SER A 70 28.81 -11.25 -16.83
N GLY A 71 29.58 -10.17 -16.69
CA GLY A 71 29.81 -9.50 -15.41
C GLY A 71 29.49 -8.00 -15.38
N GLN A 72 29.19 -7.36 -16.51
CA GLN A 72 28.98 -5.92 -16.56
C GLN A 72 28.26 -5.45 -17.82
N VAL A 73 27.62 -4.28 -17.71
CA VAL A 73 27.06 -3.53 -18.84
C VAL A 73 27.80 -2.21 -18.99
N ILE A 74 28.31 -1.90 -20.18
CA ILE A 74 29.01 -0.63 -20.45
C ILE A 74 28.10 0.27 -21.28
N THR A 75 27.88 1.48 -20.78
CA THR A 75 27.07 2.51 -21.45
C THR A 75 27.94 3.65 -21.98
N THR A 76 27.36 4.51 -22.82
CA THR A 76 27.94 5.82 -23.15
C THR A 76 27.72 6.81 -22.00
N GLY A 77 28.66 7.71 -21.74
CA GLY A 77 28.72 8.51 -20.50
C GLY A 77 27.61 9.55 -20.23
N LEU A 78 26.53 9.62 -21.01
CA LEU A 78 25.39 10.49 -20.74
C LEU A 78 24.12 9.64 -20.61
N LEU A 79 23.73 9.35 -19.37
CA LEU A 79 22.41 8.77 -19.05
C LEU A 79 21.48 9.86 -18.51
N ASN A 80 20.20 9.78 -18.90
CA ASN A 80 19.18 10.68 -18.37
C ASN A 80 18.78 10.21 -16.97
N MET A 81 18.85 11.10 -15.99
CA MET A 81 18.51 10.80 -14.61
C MET A 81 17.00 10.90 -14.31
N ARG A 82 16.15 11.16 -15.31
CA ARG A 82 14.68 11.15 -15.14
C ARG A 82 14.22 9.79 -14.61
N ARG A 83 13.25 9.82 -13.67
CA ARG A 83 12.63 8.61 -13.11
C ARG A 83 12.04 7.80 -14.26
N PHE A 84 12.28 6.50 -14.23
CA PHE A 84 11.73 5.57 -15.21
C PHE A 84 10.21 5.49 -15.03
N GLU A 85 9.50 5.67 -16.14
CA GLU A 85 8.07 5.47 -16.28
C GLU A 85 7.90 4.47 -17.43
N LEU A 86 7.17 3.37 -17.19
CA LEU A 86 6.92 2.36 -18.20
C LEU A 86 5.84 2.87 -19.17
N ARG A 87 6.13 2.93 -20.47
CA ARG A 87 5.14 3.39 -21.45
C ARG A 87 4.13 2.30 -21.79
N ALA A 88 2.93 2.69 -22.25
CA ALA A 88 1.84 1.77 -22.57
C ALA A 88 2.20 0.62 -23.54
N ALA A 89 3.11 0.87 -24.49
CA ALA A 89 3.59 -0.10 -25.48
C ALA A 89 4.85 -0.89 -25.05
N GLU A 90 5.39 -0.58 -23.88
CA GLU A 90 6.59 -1.22 -23.33
C GLU A 90 6.20 -2.34 -22.35
N THR A 91 7.10 -3.31 -22.17
CA THR A 91 6.92 -4.45 -21.27
C THR A 91 8.26 -4.76 -20.62
N LEU A 92 8.23 -5.06 -19.33
CA LEU A 92 9.41 -5.47 -18.57
C LEU A 92 9.61 -6.98 -18.71
N VAL A 93 10.80 -7.42 -19.12
CA VAL A 93 11.06 -8.85 -19.34
C VAL A 93 11.10 -9.60 -18.02
N ILE A 94 11.85 -9.10 -17.03
CA ILE A 94 12.04 -9.77 -15.75
C ILE A 94 10.77 -9.64 -14.91
N GLY A 95 10.28 -8.41 -14.75
CA GLY A 95 9.10 -8.14 -13.90
C GLY A 95 7.76 -8.57 -14.49
N GLN A 96 7.65 -8.81 -15.81
CA GLN A 96 6.34 -9.11 -16.42
C GLN A 96 6.33 -10.33 -17.34
N MET A 97 7.45 -10.92 -17.77
CA MET A 97 7.43 -12.12 -18.63
C MET A 97 7.84 -13.42 -17.94
N LEU A 98 8.65 -13.35 -16.88
CA LEU A 98 8.99 -14.52 -16.09
C LEU A 98 7.75 -15.05 -15.35
N ASP A 99 7.79 -16.34 -15.02
CA ASP A 99 6.74 -17.12 -14.38
C ASP A 99 5.39 -17.19 -15.12
N ARG A 100 5.30 -16.61 -16.33
CA ARG A 100 4.13 -16.77 -17.19
C ARG A 100 3.99 -18.21 -17.67
N LYS A 101 2.76 -18.72 -17.60
CA LYS A 101 2.40 -19.97 -18.26
C LYS A 101 2.37 -19.76 -19.77
N VAL A 102 3.14 -20.57 -20.47
CA VAL A 102 3.25 -20.54 -21.93
C VAL A 102 3.08 -21.92 -22.50
N LYS A 103 2.69 -21.97 -23.77
CA LYS A 103 2.56 -23.21 -24.52
C LYS A 103 3.49 -23.18 -25.73
N VAL A 104 4.25 -24.25 -25.90
CA VAL A 104 5.09 -24.46 -27.08
C VAL A 104 4.20 -24.93 -28.23
N LYS A 105 4.15 -24.21 -29.36
CA LYS A 105 3.27 -24.52 -30.49
C LYS A 105 3.65 -25.84 -31.16
N SER A 106 4.95 -26.11 -31.31
CA SER A 106 5.45 -27.31 -31.98
C SER A 106 5.23 -28.61 -31.20
N THR A 107 5.38 -28.60 -29.87
CA THR A 107 5.32 -29.79 -29.03
C THR A 107 4.04 -29.89 -28.18
N GLY A 108 3.31 -28.79 -28.02
CA GLY A 108 2.15 -28.69 -27.13
C GLY A 108 2.50 -28.67 -25.64
N VAL A 109 3.78 -28.66 -25.29
CA VAL A 109 4.26 -28.62 -23.90
C VAL A 109 3.87 -27.30 -23.24
N GLU A 110 3.33 -27.39 -22.03
CA GLU A 110 2.99 -26.24 -21.20
C GLU A 110 4.00 -26.12 -20.05
N GLY A 111 4.45 -24.90 -19.79
CA GLY A 111 5.47 -24.63 -18.78
C GLY A 111 5.48 -23.18 -18.35
N MET A 112 6.23 -22.90 -17.29
CA MET A 112 6.45 -21.54 -16.79
C MET A 112 7.74 -20.96 -17.36
N VAL A 113 7.71 -19.71 -17.81
CA VAL A 113 8.90 -19.02 -18.31
C VAL A 113 9.87 -18.76 -17.16
N PHE A 114 11.07 -19.33 -17.23
CA PHE A 114 12.10 -19.11 -16.24
C PHE A 114 13.14 -18.07 -16.69
N ASP A 115 13.35 -17.93 -18.00
CA ASP A 115 14.28 -16.93 -18.52
C ASP A 115 13.97 -16.59 -19.99
N VAL A 116 14.41 -15.43 -20.44
CA VAL A 116 14.24 -14.97 -21.83
C VAL A 116 15.59 -14.52 -22.37
N ALA A 117 15.98 -15.07 -23.51
CA ALA A 117 17.22 -14.71 -24.18
C ALA A 117 17.02 -13.54 -25.14
N MET A 118 17.92 -12.58 -25.08
CA MET A 118 18.10 -11.52 -26.07
C MET A 118 19.40 -11.71 -26.85
N GLU A 119 19.39 -11.32 -28.12
CA GLU A 119 20.56 -11.35 -28.98
C GLU A 119 20.55 -10.14 -29.92
N GLN A 120 21.73 -9.77 -30.41
CA GLN A 120 21.86 -8.69 -31.36
C GLN A 120 21.58 -9.19 -32.79
N ALA A 121 20.56 -8.63 -33.43
CA ALA A 121 20.22 -8.90 -34.81
C ALA A 121 21.28 -8.33 -35.77
N ARG A 122 21.22 -8.73 -37.06
CA ARG A 122 22.14 -8.21 -38.09
C ARG A 122 22.07 -6.69 -38.26
N THR A 123 20.95 -6.06 -37.92
CA THR A 123 20.75 -4.61 -37.94
C THR A 123 21.38 -3.88 -36.74
N ARG A 124 22.05 -4.61 -35.84
CA ARG A 124 22.55 -4.16 -34.52
C ARG A 124 21.49 -3.86 -33.47
N ASP A 125 20.21 -4.02 -33.80
CA ASP A 125 19.12 -3.96 -32.82
C ASP A 125 19.17 -5.19 -31.90
N TRP A 126 18.87 -5.00 -30.62
CA TRP A 126 18.68 -6.12 -29.70
C TRP A 126 17.23 -6.61 -29.80
N VAL A 127 17.07 -7.92 -29.86
CA VAL A 127 15.76 -8.57 -29.95
C VAL A 127 15.66 -9.75 -29.01
N LEU A 128 14.44 -10.06 -28.56
CA LEU A 128 14.18 -11.33 -27.88
C LEU A 128 14.21 -12.46 -28.90
N SER A 129 14.94 -13.53 -28.57
CA SER A 129 15.21 -14.65 -29.47
C SER A 129 14.64 -15.96 -28.97
N ARG A 130 14.83 -16.29 -27.69
CA ARG A 130 14.42 -17.57 -27.11
C ARG A 130 13.79 -17.41 -25.75
N VAL A 131 12.97 -18.39 -25.39
CA VAL A 131 12.31 -18.49 -24.10
C VAL A 131 12.73 -19.80 -23.47
N ALA A 132 13.30 -19.72 -22.26
CA ALA A 132 13.56 -20.88 -21.42
C ALA A 132 12.34 -21.11 -20.53
N LEU A 133 11.76 -22.31 -20.60
CA LEU A 133 10.59 -22.69 -19.82
C LEU A 133 10.86 -23.98 -19.05
N GLN A 134 10.20 -24.11 -17.91
CA GLN A 134 10.19 -25.32 -17.10
C GLN A 134 8.80 -25.97 -17.17
N GLU A 135 8.75 -27.25 -17.53
CA GLU A 135 7.51 -28.02 -17.54
C GLU A 135 6.83 -28.02 -16.17
N THR A 136 5.52 -27.92 -16.16
CA THR A 136 4.71 -28.12 -14.95
C THR A 136 4.63 -29.61 -14.64
N SER A 137 5.34 -30.05 -13.60
CA SER A 137 5.35 -31.47 -13.20
C SER A 137 4.01 -31.88 -12.57
N LYS A 138 3.42 -32.97 -13.08
CA LYS A 138 2.33 -33.70 -12.40
C LYS A 138 2.93 -34.66 -11.37
N GLY A 139 3.40 -34.14 -10.23
CA GLY A 139 3.82 -34.98 -9.09
C GLY A 139 4.85 -34.37 -8.15
N PHE A 140 4.81 -34.79 -6.89
CA PHE A 140 5.47 -34.18 -5.72
C PHE A 140 7.01 -34.25 -5.67
N ARG A 141 7.72 -34.78 -6.70
CA ARG A 141 9.17 -35.06 -6.57
C ARG A 141 10.06 -34.95 -7.82
N ARG A 142 9.64 -34.33 -8.93
CA ARG A 142 10.55 -34.05 -10.06
C ARG A 142 10.43 -32.60 -10.51
N ARG A 143 11.55 -31.86 -10.49
CA ARG A 143 11.69 -30.62 -11.28
C ARG A 143 11.40 -31.01 -12.74
N GLY A 144 10.40 -30.36 -13.35
CA GLY A 144 10.04 -30.62 -14.75
C GLY A 144 11.21 -30.34 -15.70
N GLN A 145 11.20 -30.96 -16.88
CA GLN A 145 12.27 -30.76 -17.87
C GLN A 145 12.33 -29.29 -18.30
N THR A 146 13.55 -28.79 -18.52
CA THR A 146 13.78 -27.44 -19.03
C THR A 146 13.85 -27.48 -20.55
N HIS A 147 13.08 -26.62 -21.20
CA HIS A 147 13.10 -26.43 -22.65
C HIS A 147 13.56 -25.02 -22.97
N VAL A 148 14.38 -24.87 -24.01
CA VAL A 148 14.73 -23.56 -24.56
C VAL A 148 14.26 -23.54 -26.01
N VAL A 149 13.21 -22.77 -26.26
CA VAL A 149 12.53 -22.72 -27.56
C VAL A 149 12.64 -21.34 -28.18
N GLU A 150 12.46 -21.27 -29.50
CA GLU A 150 12.44 -19.99 -30.23
C GLU A 150 11.23 -19.16 -29.81
N TRP A 151 11.38 -17.84 -29.73
CA TRP A 151 10.31 -16.91 -29.34
C TRP A 151 9.04 -17.12 -30.19
N SER A 152 9.19 -17.35 -31.50
CA SER A 152 8.06 -17.54 -32.41
C SER A 152 7.26 -18.82 -32.14
N ASP A 153 7.86 -19.80 -31.46
CA ASP A 153 7.24 -21.08 -31.11
C ASP A 153 6.47 -21.02 -29.77
N ILE A 154 6.42 -19.85 -29.11
CA ILE A 154 5.65 -19.64 -27.88
C ILE A 154 4.28 -19.02 -28.18
N ASP A 155 3.26 -19.55 -27.51
CA ASP A 155 1.95 -18.92 -27.34
C ASP A 155 1.74 -18.49 -25.87
N GLY A 156 1.02 -17.39 -25.65
CA GLY A 156 0.73 -16.82 -24.31
C GLY A 156 1.53 -15.58 -23.91
N LEU A 157 2.67 -15.27 -24.55
CA LEU A 157 3.47 -14.06 -24.24
C LEU A 157 3.01 -12.79 -24.97
N HIS A 158 2.17 -12.93 -26.01
CA HIS A 158 1.63 -11.82 -26.79
C HIS A 158 0.33 -11.25 -26.20
N ARG A 159 -0.29 -11.96 -25.25
CA ARG A 159 -1.55 -11.56 -24.62
C ARG A 159 -1.22 -10.91 -23.28
N ARG A 160 -1.61 -9.64 -23.08
CA ARG A 160 -1.81 -9.10 -21.73
C ARG A 160 -2.95 -9.92 -21.14
N GLU A 161 -2.63 -10.97 -20.36
CA GLU A 161 -3.65 -11.57 -19.50
C GLU A 161 -3.87 -10.59 -18.35
N ALA A 162 -5.00 -9.89 -18.40
CA ALA A 162 -5.39 -8.90 -17.40
C ALA A 162 -5.54 -9.50 -15.99
N ASN A 163 -5.82 -10.81 -15.87
CA ASN A 163 -6.33 -11.36 -14.61
C ASN A 163 -5.36 -12.26 -13.82
N GLN A 164 -4.19 -12.65 -14.34
CA GLN A 164 -3.34 -13.64 -13.66
C GLN A 164 -2.29 -13.02 -12.71
N GLY A 165 -1.91 -11.75 -12.92
CA GLY A 165 -0.97 -11.04 -12.05
C GLY A 165 -1.61 -10.54 -10.75
N THR A 166 -2.92 -10.27 -10.78
CA THR A 166 -3.66 -9.71 -9.64
C THR A 166 -3.81 -10.74 -8.54
N THR A 167 -4.12 -12.02 -8.85
CA THR A 167 -4.27 -13.06 -7.81
C THR A 167 -3.02 -13.29 -6.97
N HIS A 168 -1.83 -13.29 -7.58
CA HIS A 168 -0.57 -13.44 -6.84
C HIS A 168 -0.21 -12.16 -6.07
N LEU A 169 -0.57 -10.99 -6.59
CA LEU A 169 -0.35 -9.73 -5.92
C LEU A 169 -1.29 -9.56 -4.73
N ILE A 170 -2.58 -9.89 -4.87
CA ILE A 170 -3.56 -9.91 -3.78
C ILE A 170 -3.07 -10.85 -2.67
N ALA A 171 -2.71 -12.09 -3.00
CA ALA A 171 -2.21 -13.02 -1.99
C ALA A 171 -0.95 -12.50 -1.28
N ALA A 172 -0.09 -11.77 -1.98
CA ALA A 172 1.08 -11.15 -1.36
C ALA A 172 0.73 -9.92 -0.50
N LEU A 173 -0.34 -9.18 -0.83
CA LEU A 173 -0.79 -7.98 -0.12
C LEU A 173 -1.70 -8.29 1.07
N SER A 174 -2.45 -9.40 1.03
CA SER A 174 -3.30 -9.86 2.14
C SER A 174 -2.47 -10.19 3.39
N ASP A 175 -1.22 -10.61 3.23
CA ASP A 175 -0.32 -10.93 4.35
C ASP A 175 0.47 -9.71 4.85
N LEU A 176 0.40 -8.56 4.17
CA LEU A 176 1.09 -7.34 4.59
C LEU A 176 0.28 -6.56 5.62
N LYS A 177 0.95 -5.69 6.36
CA LYS A 177 0.24 -4.66 7.13
C LYS A 177 -0.41 -3.64 6.18
N PRO A 178 -1.52 -2.98 6.57
CA PRO A 178 -2.18 -1.96 5.76
C PRO A 178 -1.21 -0.90 5.22
N ALA A 179 -0.41 -0.28 6.08
CA ALA A 179 0.63 0.68 5.66
C ALA A 179 1.65 0.12 4.65
N ASP A 180 2.07 -1.15 4.79
CA ASP A 180 3.00 -1.78 3.84
C ASP A 180 2.31 -2.07 2.49
N ALA A 181 1.03 -2.46 2.52
CA ALA A 181 0.22 -2.66 1.34
C ALA A 181 -0.01 -1.33 0.61
N ALA A 182 -0.42 -0.27 1.32
CA ALA A 182 -0.61 1.08 0.80
C ALA A 182 0.65 1.57 0.06
N ASN A 183 1.84 1.40 0.66
CA ASN A 183 3.11 1.70 0.00
C ASN A 183 3.31 0.96 -1.33
N VAL A 184 2.92 -0.31 -1.41
CA VAL A 184 2.99 -1.07 -2.66
C VAL A 184 1.98 -0.54 -3.68
N ILE A 185 0.74 -0.26 -3.25
CA ILE A 185 -0.33 0.26 -4.10
C ILE A 185 0.01 1.64 -4.66
N HIS A 186 0.57 2.52 -3.83
CA HIS A 186 1.04 3.84 -4.20
C HIS A 186 2.06 3.78 -5.36
N GLU A 187 2.97 2.79 -5.35
CA GLU A 187 3.97 2.60 -6.40
C GLU A 187 3.43 1.97 -7.71
N LEU A 188 2.19 1.46 -7.72
CA LEU A 188 1.60 0.84 -8.90
C LEU A 188 1.14 1.89 -9.93
N PRO A 189 1.26 1.58 -11.24
CA PRO A 189 0.58 2.36 -12.26
C PRO A 189 -0.94 2.38 -12.04
N PRO A 190 -1.66 3.46 -12.42
CA PRO A 190 -3.10 3.62 -12.17
C PRO A 190 -3.94 2.43 -12.65
N GLU A 191 -3.62 1.83 -13.80
CA GLU A 191 -4.38 0.69 -14.31
C GLU A 191 -4.24 -0.55 -13.42
N ARG A 192 -3.07 -0.74 -12.80
CA ARG A 192 -2.81 -1.85 -11.88
C ARG A 192 -3.37 -1.61 -10.50
N ARG A 193 -3.36 -0.36 -10.05
CA ARG A 193 -4.03 0.09 -8.83
C ARG A 193 -5.52 -0.19 -8.92
N ALA A 194 -6.17 0.21 -10.01
CA ALA A 194 -7.60 -0.05 -10.24
C ALA A 194 -7.93 -1.56 -10.31
N GLU A 195 -7.11 -2.37 -10.98
CA GLU A 195 -7.29 -3.84 -11.00
C GLU A 195 -7.22 -4.46 -9.60
N LEU A 196 -6.38 -3.91 -8.72
CA LEU A 196 -6.17 -4.40 -7.37
C LEU A 196 -7.28 -3.95 -6.42
N VAL A 197 -7.62 -2.65 -6.44
CA VAL A 197 -8.76 -2.06 -5.71
C VAL A 197 -10.03 -2.83 -6.04
N ALA A 198 -10.27 -3.13 -7.32
CA ALA A 198 -11.45 -3.87 -7.74
C ALA A 198 -11.53 -5.30 -7.16
N ALA A 199 -10.40 -5.86 -6.71
CA ALA A 199 -10.28 -7.26 -6.31
C ALA A 199 -10.09 -7.48 -4.80
N LEU A 200 -9.82 -6.43 -4.02
CA LEU A 200 -9.89 -6.47 -2.56
C LEU A 200 -11.36 -6.52 -2.12
N ASP A 201 -11.64 -7.09 -0.95
CA ASP A 201 -12.90 -6.87 -0.23
C ASP A 201 -12.92 -5.45 0.37
N ASP A 202 -14.10 -5.01 0.83
CA ASP A 202 -14.32 -3.61 1.17
C ASP A 202 -13.64 -3.24 2.50
N GLU A 203 -13.62 -4.17 3.47
CA GLU A 203 -12.91 -4.03 4.74
C GLU A 203 -11.40 -3.86 4.52
N ARG A 204 -10.79 -4.77 3.74
CA ARG A 204 -9.35 -4.67 3.45
C ARG A 204 -9.03 -3.46 2.59
N LEU A 205 -9.95 -3.03 1.75
CA LEU A 205 -9.76 -1.85 0.92
C LEU A 205 -9.76 -0.59 1.79
N ALA A 206 -10.67 -0.47 2.75
CA ALA A 206 -10.74 0.63 3.73
C ALA A 206 -9.41 0.77 4.48
N GLU A 207 -8.94 -0.29 5.16
CA GLU A 207 -7.68 -0.30 5.91
C GLU A 207 -6.48 0.20 5.06
N VAL A 208 -6.45 -0.18 3.78
CA VAL A 208 -5.33 0.17 2.90
C VAL A 208 -5.47 1.60 2.36
N ILE A 209 -6.68 2.10 2.17
CA ILE A 209 -6.93 3.47 1.69
C ILE A 209 -6.60 4.50 2.77
N GLU A 210 -6.96 4.25 4.04
CA GLU A 210 -6.63 5.13 5.18
C GLU A 210 -5.11 5.46 5.24
N GLU A 211 -4.30 4.49 4.83
CA GLU A 211 -2.84 4.59 4.86
C GLU A 211 -2.24 5.22 3.59
N LEU A 212 -3.04 5.48 2.55
CA LEU A 212 -2.57 6.10 1.31
C LEU A 212 -2.49 7.63 1.43
N PRO A 213 -1.63 8.29 0.63
CA PRO A 213 -1.70 9.74 0.49
C PRO A 213 -3.08 10.19 -0.03
N GLU A 214 -3.58 11.33 0.46
CA GLU A 214 -4.90 11.91 0.11
C GLU A 214 -5.18 11.93 -1.41
N GLU A 215 -4.17 12.34 -2.22
CA GLU A 215 -4.29 12.38 -3.68
C GLU A 215 -4.65 11.01 -4.28
N ASP A 216 -4.09 9.92 -3.73
CA ASP A 216 -4.36 8.56 -4.16
C ASP A 216 -5.73 8.07 -3.68
N GLN A 217 -6.13 8.44 -2.45
CA GLN A 217 -7.45 8.10 -1.91
C GLN A 217 -8.56 8.66 -2.82
N VAL A 218 -8.48 9.96 -3.14
CA VAL A 218 -9.43 10.65 -4.03
C VAL A 218 -9.42 10.04 -5.43
N GLU A 219 -8.25 9.70 -6.00
CA GLU A 219 -8.18 9.05 -7.31
C GLU A 219 -8.87 7.68 -7.31
N ILE A 220 -8.66 6.88 -6.26
CA ILE A 220 -9.29 5.56 -6.11
C ILE A 220 -10.81 5.69 -6.01
N PHE A 221 -11.28 6.60 -5.15
CA PHE A 221 -12.71 6.83 -4.95
C PHE A 221 -13.42 7.37 -6.19
N ALA A 222 -12.74 8.20 -6.99
CA ALA A 222 -13.25 8.65 -8.28
C ALA A 222 -13.40 7.52 -9.32
N ALA A 223 -12.70 6.40 -9.14
CA ALA A 223 -12.76 5.23 -10.02
C ALA A 223 -13.77 4.16 -9.56
N LEU A 224 -14.20 4.20 -8.30
CA LEU A 224 -15.20 3.28 -7.74
C LEU A 224 -16.63 3.62 -8.20
N SER A 225 -17.50 2.61 -8.21
CA SER A 225 -18.94 2.85 -8.25
C SER A 225 -19.39 3.52 -6.96
N GLN A 226 -20.40 4.40 -7.03
CA GLN A 226 -20.88 5.14 -5.85
C GLN A 226 -21.33 4.23 -4.71
N GLU A 227 -21.97 3.10 -5.04
CA GLU A 227 -22.42 2.12 -4.04
C GLU A 227 -21.22 1.55 -3.28
N ARG A 228 -20.26 0.98 -4.02
CA ARG A 228 -19.04 0.43 -3.43
C ARG A 228 -18.20 1.48 -2.67
N ALA A 229 -18.15 2.71 -3.16
CA ALA A 229 -17.46 3.79 -2.44
C ALA A 229 -18.13 4.08 -1.10
N ALA A 230 -19.46 4.03 -1.03
CA ALA A 230 -20.18 4.14 0.24
C ALA A 230 -19.89 2.94 1.15
N ASP A 231 -19.97 1.71 0.62
CA ASP A 231 -19.66 0.49 1.38
C ASP A 231 -18.23 0.54 1.97
N VAL A 232 -17.25 1.04 1.22
CA VAL A 232 -15.86 1.20 1.71
C VAL A 232 -15.74 2.29 2.78
N LEU A 233 -16.50 3.40 2.67
CA LEU A 233 -16.50 4.45 3.69
C LEU A 233 -17.12 3.98 5.00
N GLU A 234 -18.08 3.06 4.96
CA GLU A 234 -18.67 2.45 6.16
C GLU A 234 -17.68 1.55 6.90
N GLU A 235 -16.72 0.96 6.19
CA GLU A 235 -15.67 0.12 6.80
C GLU A 235 -14.43 0.92 7.23
N MET A 236 -14.38 2.23 6.95
CA MET A 236 -13.31 3.12 7.40
C MET A 236 -13.58 3.65 8.80
N SER A 237 -12.51 4.05 9.51
CA SER A 237 -12.65 4.81 10.75
C SER A 237 -13.41 6.13 10.47
N PRO A 238 -14.37 6.55 11.31
CA PRO A 238 -15.24 7.70 10.99
C PRO A 238 -14.48 9.01 10.77
N ASP A 239 -13.35 9.20 11.45
CA ASP A 239 -12.43 10.31 11.29
C ASP A 239 -11.72 10.30 9.93
N ASP A 240 -11.10 9.18 9.54
CA ASP A 240 -10.51 9.04 8.20
C ASP A 240 -11.56 9.20 7.08
N ALA A 241 -12.77 8.67 7.29
CA ALA A 241 -13.89 8.83 6.37
C ALA A 241 -14.33 10.30 6.25
N ALA A 242 -14.33 11.05 7.36
CA ALA A 242 -14.65 12.47 7.35
C ALA A 242 -13.62 13.28 6.59
N ASP A 243 -12.33 13.02 6.81
CA ASP A 243 -11.23 13.70 6.10
C ASP A 243 -11.32 13.45 4.60
N LEU A 244 -11.50 12.19 4.18
CA LEU A 244 -11.67 11.84 2.77
C LEU A 244 -12.91 12.50 2.15
N ILE A 245 -14.04 12.52 2.87
CA ILE A 245 -15.27 13.17 2.39
C ILE A 245 -15.07 14.69 2.23
N ALA A 246 -14.30 15.33 3.11
CA ALA A 246 -14.01 16.76 3.05
C ALA A 246 -13.21 17.14 1.79
N ASP A 247 -12.34 16.25 1.32
CA ASP A 247 -11.54 16.44 0.10
C ASP A 247 -12.29 16.17 -1.21
N LEU A 248 -13.44 15.51 -1.14
CA LEU A 248 -14.25 15.21 -2.33
C LEU A 248 -15.07 16.42 -2.81
N PRO A 249 -15.41 16.47 -4.11
CA PRO A 249 -16.34 17.48 -4.62
C PRO A 249 -17.67 17.44 -3.85
N PRO A 250 -18.27 18.60 -3.47
CA PRO A 250 -19.44 18.63 -2.59
C PRO A 250 -20.65 17.81 -3.07
N GLU A 251 -20.85 17.72 -4.38
CA GLU A 251 -21.92 16.90 -4.96
C GLU A 251 -21.67 15.39 -4.81
N THR A 252 -20.40 14.98 -4.83
CA THR A 252 -19.99 13.58 -4.65
C THR A 252 -20.05 13.20 -3.17
N ALA A 253 -19.49 14.03 -2.30
CA ALA A 253 -19.57 13.88 -0.85
C ALA A 253 -21.02 13.70 -0.36
N ALA A 254 -21.92 14.61 -0.74
CA ALA A 254 -23.33 14.53 -0.37
C ALA A 254 -24.00 13.23 -0.86
N ARG A 255 -23.62 12.77 -2.06
CA ARG A 255 -24.17 11.56 -2.66
C ARG A 255 -23.69 10.29 -1.96
N LEU A 256 -22.42 10.23 -1.55
CA LEU A 256 -21.87 9.09 -0.81
C LEU A 256 -22.50 9.01 0.58
N LEU A 257 -22.58 10.14 1.30
CA LEU A 257 -23.26 10.20 2.61
C LEU A 257 -24.76 9.82 2.55
N GLU A 258 -25.44 10.02 1.42
CA GLU A 258 -26.82 9.56 1.20
C GLU A 258 -26.93 8.05 0.97
N LEU A 259 -25.87 7.43 0.45
CA LEU A 259 -25.83 6.00 0.15
C LEU A 259 -25.39 5.18 1.37
N MET A 260 -24.60 5.78 2.25
CA MET A 260 -24.15 5.16 3.49
C MET A 260 -25.30 4.79 4.43
N GLU A 261 -25.08 3.82 5.30
CA GLU A 261 -25.97 3.50 6.41
C GLU A 261 -26.20 4.74 7.29
N PRO A 262 -27.44 4.99 7.76
CA PRO A 262 -27.77 6.23 8.46
C PRO A 262 -26.93 6.51 9.70
N ASP A 263 -26.61 5.47 10.48
CA ASP A 263 -25.89 5.60 11.75
C ASP A 263 -24.40 5.92 11.47
N GLU A 264 -23.74 5.20 10.55
CA GLU A 264 -22.36 5.48 10.09
C GLU A 264 -22.24 6.90 9.49
N ALA A 265 -23.21 7.27 8.64
CA ALA A 265 -23.23 8.58 8.01
C ALA A 265 -23.53 9.72 9.00
N GLU A 266 -24.18 9.44 10.14
CA GLU A 266 -24.41 10.45 11.19
C GLU A 266 -23.09 10.80 11.89
N ASP A 267 -22.24 9.80 12.14
CA ASP A 267 -20.95 9.98 12.79
C ASP A 267 -19.99 10.79 11.92
N VAL A 268 -19.87 10.45 10.64
CA VAL A 268 -19.08 11.23 9.67
C VAL A 268 -19.60 12.67 9.53
N ARG A 269 -20.92 12.86 9.43
CA ARG A 269 -21.51 14.21 9.33
C ARG A 269 -21.21 15.07 10.55
N ARG A 270 -21.21 14.46 11.74
CA ARG A 270 -20.92 15.16 12.99
C ARG A 270 -19.47 15.63 13.05
N LEU A 271 -18.53 14.82 12.55
CA LEU A 271 -17.11 15.21 12.48
C LEU A 271 -16.86 16.36 11.50
N LEU A 272 -17.53 16.34 10.34
CA LEU A 272 -17.47 17.41 9.34
C LEU A 272 -17.97 18.79 9.83
N GLU A 273 -18.63 18.88 11.00
CA GLU A 273 -19.01 20.15 11.61
C GLU A 273 -17.83 20.84 12.31
N TYR A 274 -16.78 20.10 12.66
CA TYR A 274 -15.59 20.62 13.33
C TYR A 274 -14.54 21.09 12.32
N GLY A 275 -13.60 21.91 12.79
CA GLY A 275 -12.45 22.28 11.97
C GLY A 275 -11.42 21.14 11.96
N GLU A 276 -10.82 20.87 10.80
CA GLU A 276 -9.75 19.88 10.60
C GLU A 276 -8.67 19.95 11.69
N GLU A 277 -8.07 21.13 11.92
CA GLU A 277 -7.04 21.34 12.95
C GLU A 277 -7.58 21.56 14.38
N THR A 278 -8.71 20.93 14.73
CA THR A 278 -9.31 20.97 16.07
C THR A 278 -9.44 19.58 16.68
N ALA A 279 -9.57 19.49 18.01
CA ALA A 279 -9.78 18.22 18.69
C ALA A 279 -11.04 17.49 18.19
N GLY A 280 -12.08 18.22 17.76
CA GLY A 280 -13.28 17.63 17.17
C GLY A 280 -13.09 17.12 15.74
N GLY A 281 -12.16 17.70 14.98
CA GLY A 281 -11.81 17.22 13.64
C GLY A 281 -10.93 15.97 13.67
N MET A 282 -9.98 15.93 14.61
CA MET A 282 -9.03 14.80 14.76
C MET A 282 -9.53 13.67 15.66
N MET A 283 -10.76 13.73 16.20
CA MET A 283 -11.25 12.69 17.10
C MET A 283 -12.00 11.61 16.33
N THR A 284 -11.87 10.38 16.81
CA THR A 284 -12.82 9.33 16.47
C THR A 284 -13.98 9.31 17.47
N PRO A 285 -15.25 9.16 17.02
CA PRO A 285 -16.42 9.02 17.88
C PRO A 285 -16.54 7.62 18.48
N GLU A 286 -15.64 6.68 18.16
CA GLU A 286 -15.72 5.30 18.63
C GLU A 286 -14.69 4.90 19.70
N PRO A 287 -14.53 5.65 20.81
CA PRO A 287 -13.61 5.24 21.85
C PRO A 287 -14.14 4.01 22.62
N VAL A 288 -13.25 3.37 23.36
CA VAL A 288 -13.66 2.30 24.29
C VAL A 288 -14.47 2.89 25.45
N ILE A 289 -15.80 2.76 25.40
CA ILE A 289 -16.73 3.28 26.40
C ILE A 289 -17.30 2.16 27.28
N LEU A 290 -17.37 2.40 28.59
CA LEU A 290 -18.02 1.52 29.56
C LEU A 290 -18.88 2.29 30.56
N SER A 291 -19.84 1.59 31.16
CA SER A 291 -20.58 2.10 32.31
C SER A 291 -19.77 1.95 33.62
N PRO A 292 -20.06 2.76 34.66
CA PRO A 292 -19.36 2.67 35.94
C PRO A 292 -19.59 1.36 36.71
N ASP A 293 -20.63 0.60 36.39
CA ASP A 293 -20.91 -0.73 36.94
C ASP A 293 -20.25 -1.88 36.16
N ALA A 294 -19.52 -1.59 35.08
CA ALA A 294 -18.70 -2.58 34.40
C ALA A 294 -17.52 -3.03 35.28
N THR A 295 -17.09 -4.27 35.05
CA THR A 295 -15.95 -4.91 35.71
C THR A 295 -14.64 -4.68 34.96
N VAL A 296 -13.52 -4.80 35.65
CA VAL A 296 -12.19 -4.81 35.04
C VAL A 296 -12.08 -5.90 33.97
N ALA A 297 -12.72 -7.06 34.18
CA ALA A 297 -12.78 -8.13 33.19
C ALA A 297 -13.46 -7.69 31.88
N GLU A 298 -14.58 -6.98 31.97
CA GLU A 298 -15.31 -6.45 30.81
C GLU A 298 -14.48 -5.38 30.08
N ALA A 299 -13.81 -4.50 30.82
CA ALA A 299 -12.88 -3.51 30.24
C ALA A 299 -11.73 -4.17 29.48
N LEU A 300 -11.07 -5.15 30.11
CA LEU A 300 -10.01 -5.91 29.46
C LEU A 300 -10.53 -6.74 28.27
N ALA A 301 -11.80 -7.17 28.28
CA ALA A 301 -12.40 -7.82 27.13
C ALA A 301 -12.60 -6.83 25.96
N ARG A 302 -13.08 -5.61 26.23
CA ARG A 302 -13.35 -4.61 25.19
C ARG A 302 -12.06 -4.10 24.53
N VAL A 303 -11.02 -3.78 25.30
CA VAL A 303 -9.71 -3.33 24.77
C VAL A 303 -8.88 -4.42 24.08
N ARG A 304 -9.35 -5.68 24.11
CA ARG A 304 -8.71 -6.80 23.41
C ARG A 304 -9.24 -7.03 22.00
N SER A 305 -10.20 -6.21 21.53
CA SER A 305 -10.67 -6.30 20.14
C SER A 305 -9.49 -6.10 19.18
N GLU A 306 -9.41 -6.92 18.14
CA GLU A 306 -8.34 -6.84 17.14
C GLU A 306 -8.48 -5.60 16.25
N GLU A 307 -9.70 -5.07 16.14
CA GLU A 307 -10.04 -3.86 15.38
C GLU A 307 -9.52 -2.57 16.04
N LEU A 308 -9.24 -2.59 17.35
CA LEU A 308 -8.79 -1.39 18.05
C LEU A 308 -7.30 -1.15 17.82
N THR A 309 -6.96 0.06 17.39
CA THR A 309 -5.56 0.49 17.34
C THR A 309 -4.93 0.43 18.74
N PRO A 310 -3.60 0.22 18.85
CA PRO A 310 -2.92 0.24 20.14
C PRO A 310 -3.16 1.53 20.95
N SER A 311 -3.31 2.67 20.27
CA SER A 311 -3.58 3.96 20.89
C SER A 311 -5.00 4.04 21.46
N LEU A 312 -6.01 3.63 20.71
CA LEU A 312 -7.40 3.55 21.19
C LEU A 312 -7.57 2.57 22.35
N ALA A 313 -6.95 1.39 22.25
CA ALA A 313 -7.02 0.36 23.28
C ALA A 313 -6.32 0.77 24.61
N ALA A 314 -5.49 1.82 24.60
CA ALA A 314 -4.73 2.24 25.78
C ALA A 314 -5.60 2.91 26.86
N LEU A 315 -6.76 3.46 26.48
CA LEU A 315 -7.59 4.28 27.34
C LEU A 315 -9.07 3.87 27.30
N VAL A 316 -9.61 3.51 28.46
CA VAL A 316 -11.04 3.19 28.63
C VAL A 316 -11.76 4.40 29.20
N HIS A 317 -12.88 4.77 28.61
CA HIS A 317 -13.72 5.89 29.01
C HIS A 317 -14.91 5.38 29.81
N VAL A 318 -15.11 5.93 31.01
CA VAL A 318 -16.24 5.52 31.86
C VAL A 318 -17.27 6.64 31.91
N CYS A 319 -18.42 6.39 31.29
CA CYS A 319 -19.48 7.37 31.09
C CYS A 319 -20.78 6.93 31.76
N ARG A 320 -21.64 7.89 32.08
CA ARG A 320 -23.05 7.59 32.35
C ARG A 320 -23.77 7.25 31.04
N PRO A 321 -24.84 6.43 31.07
CA PRO A 321 -25.67 6.19 29.89
C PRO A 321 -26.21 7.50 29.27
N PRO A 322 -26.38 7.58 27.94
CA PRO A 322 -26.09 6.54 26.93
C PRO A 322 -24.59 6.26 26.75
N LEU A 323 -24.24 5.10 26.19
CA LEU A 323 -22.84 4.64 26.00
C LEU A 323 -22.37 4.71 24.54
N GLU A 324 -23.09 5.46 23.71
CA GLU A 324 -22.73 5.83 22.33
C GLU A 324 -22.46 7.33 22.31
N THR A 325 -21.51 7.80 21.50
CA THR A 325 -21.20 9.23 21.41
C THR A 325 -22.26 9.99 20.62
N PRO A 326 -22.67 11.19 21.04
CA PRO A 326 -22.39 11.84 22.33
C PRO A 326 -22.96 11.08 23.53
N THR A 327 -22.10 10.72 24.48
CA THR A 327 -22.49 9.89 25.63
C THR A 327 -23.23 10.68 26.71
N GLY A 328 -23.56 10.03 27.84
CA GLY A 328 -23.81 10.77 29.07
C GLY A 328 -22.53 11.41 29.64
N LYS A 329 -22.60 11.92 30.88
CA LYS A 329 -21.43 12.57 31.51
C LYS A 329 -20.24 11.61 31.64
N LEU A 330 -19.06 12.04 31.18
CA LEU A 330 -17.77 11.38 31.43
C LEU A 330 -17.44 11.44 32.93
N ILE A 331 -17.21 10.29 33.55
CA ILE A 331 -16.88 10.17 34.98
C ILE A 331 -15.36 10.20 35.18
N GLY A 332 -14.62 9.60 34.25
CA GLY A 332 -13.17 9.52 34.24
C GLY A 332 -12.68 8.47 33.25
N VAL A 333 -11.38 8.24 33.25
CA VAL A 333 -10.74 7.26 32.35
C VAL A 333 -10.00 6.19 33.13
N ALA A 334 -9.80 5.01 32.54
CA ALA A 334 -8.98 3.96 33.08
C ALA A 334 -7.91 3.54 32.06
N HIS A 335 -6.64 3.66 32.45
CA HIS A 335 -5.53 3.19 31.62
C HIS A 335 -5.46 1.66 31.62
N ILE A 336 -5.24 1.05 30.44
CA ILE A 336 -5.11 -0.40 30.32
C ILE A 336 -4.05 -0.99 31.26
N GLN A 337 -2.91 -0.31 31.41
CA GLN A 337 -1.83 -0.74 32.31
C GLN A 337 -2.23 -0.80 33.78
N ARG A 338 -3.20 0.03 34.20
CA ARG A 338 -3.77 0.00 35.54
C ARG A 338 -4.74 -1.17 35.65
N LEU A 339 -5.65 -1.34 34.69
CA LEU A 339 -6.60 -2.45 34.65
C LEU A 339 -5.93 -3.83 34.75
N LEU A 340 -4.75 -4.01 34.14
CA LEU A 340 -3.97 -5.25 34.21
C LEU A 340 -3.43 -5.60 35.62
N ARG A 341 -3.46 -4.65 36.57
CA ARG A 341 -2.96 -4.84 37.95
C ARG A 341 -4.08 -5.07 38.96
N GLU A 342 -5.33 -4.90 38.54
CA GLU A 342 -6.50 -4.91 39.41
C GLU A 342 -7.23 -6.25 39.29
N PRO A 343 -7.94 -6.72 40.34
CA PRO A 343 -8.69 -7.96 40.26
C PRO A 343 -9.79 -7.89 39.19
N PRO A 344 -9.96 -8.90 38.32
CA PRO A 344 -10.92 -8.83 37.21
C PRO A 344 -12.38 -8.62 37.63
N SER A 345 -12.74 -9.00 38.85
CA SER A 345 -14.09 -8.85 39.39
C SER A 345 -14.38 -7.47 40.00
N GLU A 346 -13.37 -6.61 40.17
CA GLU A 346 -13.59 -5.26 40.67
C GLU A 346 -14.23 -4.36 39.61
N LEU A 347 -14.89 -3.30 40.05
CA LEU A 347 -15.56 -2.35 39.18
C LEU A 347 -14.56 -1.35 38.59
N VAL A 348 -14.73 -1.01 37.31
CA VAL A 348 -13.90 0.01 36.64
C VAL A 348 -13.97 1.36 37.33
N ALA A 349 -15.12 1.70 37.93
CA ALA A 349 -15.30 2.94 38.70
C ALA A 349 -14.34 3.06 39.91
N GLY A 350 -13.86 1.95 40.45
CA GLY A 350 -12.90 1.94 41.57
C GLY A 350 -11.47 2.28 41.14
N VAL A 351 -11.17 2.21 39.85
CA VAL A 351 -9.81 2.28 39.29
C VAL A 351 -9.64 3.41 38.27
N LEU A 352 -10.57 4.38 38.28
CA LEU A 352 -10.49 5.57 37.43
C LEU A 352 -9.34 6.49 37.83
N ASP A 353 -8.74 7.11 36.83
CA ASP A 353 -8.06 8.38 36.97
C ASP A 353 -9.08 9.50 36.78
N THR A 354 -9.38 10.20 37.88
CA THR A 354 -10.25 11.39 37.88
C THR A 354 -9.44 12.69 37.95
N GLY A 355 -8.12 12.60 37.97
CA GLY A 355 -7.21 13.74 37.93
C GLY A 355 -6.87 14.18 36.51
N LEU A 356 -7.10 13.30 35.53
CA LEU A 356 -6.96 13.64 34.12
C LEU A 356 -8.06 14.61 33.69
N THR A 357 -7.63 15.77 33.19
CA THR A 357 -8.50 16.75 32.52
C THR A 357 -8.95 16.23 31.15
N TYR A 358 -9.87 16.92 30.49
CA TYR A 358 -10.36 16.56 29.16
C TYR A 358 -10.17 17.74 28.19
N LEU A 359 -10.17 17.44 26.89
CA LEU A 359 -10.14 18.42 25.83
C LEU A 359 -11.57 18.81 25.45
N HIS A 360 -11.76 20.06 25.03
CA HIS A 360 -13.00 20.48 24.37
C HIS A 360 -12.85 20.32 22.85
N ALA A 361 -13.95 20.11 22.13
CA ALA A 361 -13.92 19.87 20.69
C ALA A 361 -13.31 21.02 19.88
N ASP A 362 -13.37 22.25 20.37
CA ASP A 362 -12.79 23.44 19.75
C ASP A 362 -11.31 23.66 20.10
N ALA A 363 -10.69 22.78 20.91
CA ALA A 363 -9.29 22.88 21.25
C ALA A 363 -8.42 22.78 19.99
N SER A 364 -7.41 23.65 19.88
CA SER A 364 -6.55 23.71 18.69
C SER A 364 -5.59 22.52 18.62
N LEU A 365 -5.06 22.24 17.43
CA LEU A 365 -3.97 21.27 17.21
C LEU A 365 -2.81 21.46 18.22
N GLU A 366 -2.41 22.70 18.51
CA GLU A 366 -1.34 23.00 19.48
C GLU A 366 -1.74 22.62 20.92
N ASP A 367 -3.00 22.88 21.30
CA ASP A 367 -3.52 22.51 22.63
C ASP A 367 -3.57 20.99 22.79
N VAL A 368 -4.04 20.28 21.76
CA VAL A 368 -4.09 18.81 21.72
C VAL A 368 -2.68 18.22 21.84
N ALA A 369 -1.73 18.71 21.04
CA ALA A 369 -0.34 18.29 21.09
C ALA A 369 0.29 18.54 22.47
N THR A 370 0.07 19.74 23.01
CA THR A 370 0.58 20.12 24.33
C THR A 370 -0.01 19.23 25.42
N PHE A 371 -1.31 18.91 25.32
CA PHE A 371 -2.00 18.05 26.28
C PHE A 371 -1.43 16.63 26.29
N LEU A 372 -1.39 15.97 25.14
CA LEU A 372 -0.87 14.60 25.02
C LEU A 372 0.60 14.52 25.47
N ALA A 373 1.42 15.50 25.07
CA ALA A 373 2.84 15.56 25.44
C ALA A 373 3.06 15.83 26.94
N THR A 374 2.30 16.76 27.53
CA THR A 374 2.45 17.14 28.96
C THR A 374 2.15 15.96 29.88
N TYR A 375 1.13 15.17 29.54
CA TYR A 375 0.68 14.06 30.37
C TYR A 375 1.22 12.69 29.93
N ASN A 376 2.07 12.64 28.89
CA ASN A 376 2.62 11.41 28.30
C ASN A 376 1.51 10.41 27.90
N LEU A 377 0.46 10.92 27.25
CA LEU A 377 -0.70 10.14 26.83
C LEU A 377 -0.59 9.77 25.35
N VAL A 378 -1.27 8.67 25.00
CA VAL A 378 -1.43 8.21 23.60
C VAL A 378 -2.85 8.41 23.07
N ALA A 379 -3.78 8.81 23.94
CA ALA A 379 -5.15 9.18 23.60
C ALA A 379 -5.68 10.18 24.64
N ALA A 380 -6.61 11.04 24.23
CA ALA A 380 -7.23 12.04 25.10
C ALA A 380 -8.73 12.18 24.84
N PRO A 381 -9.58 12.20 25.90
CA PRO A 381 -11.01 12.35 25.75
C PRO A 381 -11.39 13.76 25.31
N VAL A 382 -12.34 13.85 24.37
CA VAL A 382 -12.95 15.09 23.91
C VAL A 382 -14.39 15.18 24.42
N VAL A 383 -14.75 16.32 25.01
CA VAL A 383 -16.08 16.54 25.59
C VAL A 383 -16.76 17.83 25.14
N ASP A 384 -18.07 17.88 25.30
CA ASP A 384 -18.87 19.10 25.17
C ASP A 384 -18.86 19.96 26.46
N ASP A 385 -19.54 21.11 26.42
CA ASP A 385 -19.69 22.03 27.56
C ASP A 385 -20.43 21.40 28.76
N GLU A 386 -21.25 20.37 28.53
CA GLU A 386 -21.94 19.61 29.57
C GLU A 386 -21.08 18.47 30.15
N GLY A 387 -19.87 18.24 29.62
CA GLY A 387 -18.95 17.18 30.02
C GLY A 387 -19.37 15.79 29.55
N ARG A 388 -20.08 15.70 28.42
CA ARG A 388 -20.39 14.45 27.74
C ARG A 388 -19.25 14.09 26.80
N LEU A 389 -18.88 12.81 26.76
CA LEU A 389 -17.84 12.35 25.82
C LEU A 389 -18.38 12.40 24.39
N LEU A 390 -17.66 13.13 23.53
CA LEU A 390 -17.92 13.24 22.09
C LEU A 390 -17.06 12.26 21.29
N GLY A 391 -15.85 11.95 21.78
CA GLY A 391 -14.89 11.08 21.11
C GLY A 391 -13.55 11.04 21.84
N THR A 392 -12.53 10.51 21.19
CA THR A 392 -11.13 10.56 21.64
C THR A 392 -10.22 10.95 20.49
N VAL A 393 -9.21 11.76 20.76
CA VAL A 393 -8.10 12.00 19.82
C VAL A 393 -6.97 11.04 20.17
N THR A 394 -6.35 10.40 19.17
CA THR A 394 -5.17 9.56 19.39
C THR A 394 -3.88 10.29 19.02
N VAL A 395 -2.74 9.75 19.45
CA VAL A 395 -1.43 10.32 19.15
C VAL A 395 -1.03 10.10 17.69
N ASP A 396 -1.53 9.04 17.05
CA ASP A 396 -1.34 8.72 15.64
C ASP A 396 -2.01 9.78 14.77
N ASP A 397 -3.30 10.06 14.97
CA ASP A 397 -4.04 11.09 14.21
C ASP A 397 -3.41 12.48 14.40
N LEU A 398 -2.96 12.78 15.63
CA LEU A 398 -2.22 14.00 15.90
C LEU A 398 -0.91 14.07 15.09
N LEU A 399 -0.19 12.96 14.96
CA LEU A 399 1.07 12.95 14.22
C LEU A 399 0.85 13.21 12.74
N ASP A 400 -0.27 12.76 12.17
CA ASP A 400 -0.61 12.99 10.76
C ASP A 400 -0.75 14.48 10.46
N HIS A 401 -1.35 15.24 11.38
CA HIS A 401 -1.51 16.69 11.29
C HIS A 401 -0.21 17.46 11.60
N LEU A 402 0.71 16.89 12.38
CA LEU A 402 1.98 17.54 12.74
C LEU A 402 3.10 17.27 11.72
N LEU A 403 3.02 16.18 10.97
CA LEU A 403 4.01 15.83 9.96
C LEU A 403 3.83 16.68 8.71
N PRO A 404 4.92 16.99 7.98
CA PRO A 404 4.83 17.83 6.79
C PRO A 404 4.10 17.12 5.65
N ASP A 405 3.45 17.89 4.79
CA ASP A 405 2.77 17.40 3.59
C ASP A 405 3.61 16.39 2.80
N GLY A 406 2.94 15.33 2.33
CA GLY A 406 3.57 14.22 1.61
C GLY A 406 4.53 13.40 2.47
N TRP A 407 4.35 13.36 3.80
CA TRP A 407 5.12 12.45 4.66
C TRP A 407 4.81 10.99 4.35
N ARG A 408 3.55 10.67 3.98
CA ARG A 408 3.12 9.34 3.51
C ARG A 408 3.85 8.89 2.23
N ASP A 409 4.35 9.82 1.41
CA ASP A 409 5.19 9.50 0.23
C ASP A 409 6.62 9.05 0.60
N ARG A 410 7.06 9.33 1.83
CA ARG A 410 8.45 9.14 2.26
C ARG A 410 8.60 7.83 2.98
N ARG A 411 9.30 6.89 2.35
CA ARG A 411 9.63 5.61 2.99
C ARG A 411 10.65 5.80 4.11
N ILE A 412 10.29 5.37 5.32
CA ILE A 412 11.27 5.02 6.35
C ILE A 412 11.99 3.76 5.84
N GLU A 413 13.31 3.84 5.61
CA GLU A 413 14.11 2.65 5.32
C GLU A 413 14.01 1.72 6.54
N GLN A 414 13.20 0.66 6.46
CA GLN A 414 13.25 -0.42 7.44
C GLN A 414 14.69 -0.96 7.45
N ALA A 415 15.43 -0.68 8.52
CA ALA A 415 16.70 -1.33 8.78
C ALA A 415 16.40 -2.83 8.90
N GLY A 416 16.92 -3.61 7.96
CA GLY A 416 16.59 -5.02 7.81
C GLY A 416 16.62 -5.77 9.14
N SER A 417 15.56 -6.54 9.38
CA SER A 417 15.54 -7.56 10.42
C SER A 417 16.71 -8.52 10.18
N ALA A 418 17.56 -8.63 11.21
CA ALA A 418 18.70 -9.54 11.27
C ALA A 418 18.27 -10.96 11.65
#